data_AF-X1BH10-F1
#
_entry.id   AF-X1BH10-F1
#
_cell.length_a   1.000
_cell.length_b   1.000
_cell.length_c   1.000
_cell.angle_alpha   90.00
_cell.angle_beta   90.00
_cell.angle_gamma   90.00
#
_symmetry.space_group_name_H-M   'P 1'
#
loop_
_entity.id
_entity.type
_entity.pdbx_description
1 polymer ?
#
loop_
_entity_poly.entity_id
_entity_poly.type
_entity_poly.pdbx_seq_one_letter_code
_entity_poly.pdbx_strand_id
1 'polypeptide(L)'
;MHPFEIHKYLTYIGSASNVLGWNRVTNFLGFIKDLGIKDINQAVDDVIESVINTINSKYNEMYDIGVESGLSTDFCYGVKSLYGMNVSKGKNCDANLNYTIRCSTWNKYLESIKAIGNPSKQIWIEIPPRNIGNSLELFKDNITKGISELEKISNFSYDEKALRAHFQTANQIRQSYKKIIYDISTSDFYPCNPATFCEILSLLNISFHDYNSNATRYRDNIA
;
A
#
# COMPACT_ATOMS: atom_id res chain seq x y z
N MET A 1 19.40 -8.34 11.57
CA MET A 1 18.79 -7.50 10.53
C MET A 1 19.20 -8.09 9.20
N HIS A 2 18.30 -8.74 8.47
CA HIS A 2 18.60 -9.15 7.11
C HIS A 2 18.36 -7.92 6.21
N PRO A 3 19.41 -7.29 5.65
CA PRO A 3 19.24 -6.26 4.64
C PRO A 3 18.40 -6.84 3.50
N PHE A 4 17.55 -6.01 2.91
CA PHE A 4 16.81 -6.39 1.71
C PHE A 4 17.85 -6.71 0.62
N GLU A 5 17.91 -7.96 0.16
CA GLU A 5 18.72 -8.30 -1.00
C GLU A 5 18.03 -7.72 -2.23
N ILE A 6 18.30 -6.44 -2.51
CA ILE A 6 17.84 -5.78 -3.71
C ILE A 6 18.53 -6.50 -4.88
N HIS A 7 17.73 -7.09 -5.77
CA HIS A 7 18.23 -7.69 -6.99
C HIS A 7 19.14 -6.68 -7.71
N LYS A 8 20.35 -7.10 -8.13
CA LYS A 8 21.37 -6.19 -8.69
C LYS A 8 20.81 -5.30 -9.81
N TYR A 9 19.88 -5.84 -10.60
CA TYR A 9 19.17 -5.12 -11.65
C TYR A 9 18.39 -3.90 -11.13
N LEU A 10 17.69 -4.03 -10.01
CA LEU A 10 16.97 -2.93 -9.37
C LEU A 10 17.93 -1.88 -8.79
N THR A 11 19.09 -2.31 -8.27
CA THR A 11 20.15 -1.40 -7.82
C THR A 11 20.73 -0.59 -8.97
N TYR A 12 20.95 -1.23 -10.14
CA TYR A 12 21.42 -0.56 -11.34
C TYR A 12 20.38 0.39 -11.94
N ILE A 13 19.11 -0.01 -11.98
CA ILE A 13 17.99 0.86 -12.40
C ILE A 13 17.85 2.05 -11.46
N GLY A 14 17.91 1.83 -10.14
CA GLY A 14 17.85 2.89 -9.15
C GLY A 14 19.00 3.89 -9.32
N SER A 15 20.22 3.39 -9.52
CA SER A 15 21.40 4.23 -9.78
C SER A 15 21.28 5.00 -11.09
N ALA A 16 20.81 4.36 -12.16
CA ALA A 16 20.56 5.00 -13.45
C ALA A 16 19.46 6.07 -13.35
N SER A 17 18.42 5.84 -12.54
CA SER A 17 17.32 6.79 -12.34
C SER A 17 17.77 8.07 -11.62
N ASN A 18 18.71 7.96 -10.69
CA ASN A 18 19.28 9.12 -9.98
C ASN A 18 20.11 10.02 -10.91
N VAL A 19 20.70 9.45 -11.97
CA VAL A 19 21.56 10.18 -12.92
C VAL A 19 20.79 10.66 -14.14
N LEU A 20 19.88 9.84 -14.67
CA LEU A 20 19.22 10.08 -15.96
C LEU A 20 17.76 10.54 -15.82
N GLY A 21 17.20 10.44 -14.61
CA GLY A 21 15.78 10.67 -14.36
C GLY A 21 14.90 9.51 -14.80
N TRP A 22 13.82 9.28 -14.05
CA TRP A 22 12.92 8.14 -14.27
C TRP A 22 12.29 8.10 -15.67
N ASN A 23 11.95 9.23 -16.26
CA ASN A 23 11.33 9.27 -17.60
C ASN A 23 12.24 8.65 -18.68
N ARG A 24 13.56 8.88 -18.61
CA ARG A 24 14.51 8.31 -19.57
C ARG A 24 14.74 6.82 -19.34
N VAL A 25 14.80 6.42 -18.07
CA VAL A 25 14.90 5.01 -17.68
C VAL A 25 13.67 4.22 -18.14
N THR A 26 12.47 4.77 -17.94
CA THR A 26 11.22 4.14 -18.39
C THR A 26 11.17 4.01 -19.91
N ASN A 27 11.53 5.06 -20.67
CA ASN A 27 11.55 5.00 -22.13
C ASN A 27 12.56 3.97 -22.67
N PHE A 28 13.73 3.87 -22.02
CA PHE A 28 14.75 2.90 -22.38
C PHE A 28 14.29 1.45 -22.11
N LEU A 29 13.68 1.20 -20.95
CA LEU A 29 13.11 -0.11 -20.62
C LEU A 29 11.95 -0.47 -21.56
N GLY A 30 11.12 0.50 -21.95
CA GLY A 30 10.07 0.33 -22.95
C GLY A 30 10.63 -0.07 -24.31
N PHE A 31 11.63 0.64 -24.80
CA PHE A 31 12.34 0.30 -26.05
C PHE A 31 12.93 -1.11 -26.01
N ILE A 32 13.57 -1.48 -24.90
CA ILE A 32 14.17 -2.81 -24.73
C ILE A 32 13.11 -3.92 -24.70
N LYS A 33 11.97 -3.68 -24.06
CA LYS A 33 10.83 -4.60 -24.07
C LYS A 33 10.28 -4.80 -25.48
N ASP A 34 10.11 -3.71 -26.24
CA ASP A 34 9.58 -3.75 -27.61
C ASP A 34 10.49 -4.49 -28.60
N LEU A 35 11.79 -4.58 -28.29
CA LEU A 35 12.75 -5.37 -29.07
C LEU A 35 12.62 -6.90 -28.84
N GLY A 36 11.74 -7.36 -27.93
CA GLY A 36 11.44 -8.77 -27.75
C GLY A 36 12.63 -9.62 -27.29
N ILE A 37 13.61 -9.00 -26.63
CA ILE A 37 14.82 -9.69 -26.17
C ILE A 37 14.44 -10.64 -25.03
N LYS A 38 14.50 -11.94 -25.33
CA LYS A 38 14.07 -13.04 -24.44
C LYS A 38 14.67 -12.95 -23.03
N ASP A 39 15.92 -12.50 -22.93
CA ASP A 39 16.64 -12.33 -21.66
C ASP A 39 16.05 -11.24 -20.76
N ILE A 40 15.40 -10.21 -21.32
CA ILE A 40 14.73 -9.17 -20.52
C ILE A 40 13.38 -9.66 -20.01
N ASN A 41 12.63 -10.42 -20.80
CA ASN A 41 11.37 -11.00 -20.31
C ASN A 41 11.65 -11.95 -19.14
N GLN A 42 12.67 -12.81 -19.26
CA GLN A 42 13.09 -13.68 -18.16
C GLN A 42 13.57 -12.90 -16.94
N ALA A 43 14.34 -11.82 -17.12
CA ALA A 43 14.75 -10.96 -16.01
C ALA A 43 13.57 -10.26 -15.31
N VAL A 44 12.52 -9.90 -16.05
CA VAL A 44 11.29 -9.32 -15.49
C VAL A 44 10.52 -10.37 -14.70
N ASP A 45 10.36 -11.57 -15.24
CA ASP A 45 9.70 -12.70 -14.57
C ASP A 45 10.45 -13.07 -13.27
N ASP A 46 11.78 -13.17 -13.33
CA ASP A 46 12.63 -13.43 -12.16
C ASP A 46 12.47 -12.34 -11.07
N VAL A 47 12.35 -11.08 -11.47
CA VAL A 47 12.10 -9.96 -10.54
C VAL A 47 10.71 -10.06 -9.92
N ILE A 48 9.68 -10.35 -10.71
CA ILE A 48 8.30 -10.53 -10.20
C ILE A 48 8.26 -11.69 -9.21
N GLU A 49 8.83 -12.85 -9.57
CA GLU A 49 8.89 -14.02 -8.70
C GLU A 49 9.69 -13.73 -7.42
N SER A 50 10.84 -13.06 -7.52
CA SER A 50 11.64 -12.65 -6.36
C SER A 50 10.87 -11.74 -5.42
N VAL A 51 10.11 -10.76 -5.96
CA VAL A 51 9.26 -9.88 -5.17
C VAL A 51 8.15 -10.68 -4.49
N ILE A 52 7.45 -11.57 -5.20
CA ILE A 52 6.39 -12.42 -4.63
C ILE A 52 6.93 -13.28 -3.49
N ASN A 53 8.04 -13.99 -3.72
CA ASN A 53 8.65 -14.87 -2.73
C ASN A 53 9.14 -14.10 -1.50
N THR A 54 9.76 -12.94 -1.71
CA THR A 54 10.23 -12.08 -0.61
C THR A 54 9.07 -11.54 0.20
N ILE A 55 8.01 -11.04 -0.46
CA ILE A 55 6.79 -10.58 0.19
C ILE A 55 6.21 -11.72 1.02
N ASN A 56 5.99 -12.89 0.43
CA ASN A 56 5.42 -14.05 1.14
C ASN A 56 6.26 -14.43 2.37
N SER A 57 7.59 -14.53 2.22
CA SER A 57 8.50 -14.81 3.33
C SER A 57 8.37 -13.78 4.46
N LYS A 58 8.30 -12.48 4.13
CA LYS A 58 8.15 -11.42 5.13
C LYS A 58 6.79 -11.43 5.82
N TYR A 59 5.70 -11.69 5.11
CA TYR A 59 4.38 -11.81 5.73
C TYR A 59 4.31 -12.98 6.73
N ASN A 60 4.96 -14.11 6.40
CA ASN A 60 5.08 -15.25 7.30
C ASN A 60 5.99 -14.94 8.50
N GLU A 61 7.15 -14.31 8.30
CA GLU A 61 8.02 -13.85 9.40
C GLU A 61 7.25 -12.95 10.38
N MET A 62 6.48 -11.99 9.87
CA MET A 62 5.68 -11.11 10.71
C MET A 62 4.51 -11.83 11.38
N TYR A 63 3.91 -12.82 10.71
CA TYR A 63 2.90 -13.68 11.30
C TYR A 63 3.47 -14.45 12.50
N ASP A 64 4.62 -15.10 12.33
CA ASP A 64 5.26 -15.92 13.35
C ASP A 64 5.64 -15.08 14.57
N ILE A 65 6.29 -13.92 14.34
CA ILE A 65 6.57 -12.94 15.41
C ILE A 65 5.28 -12.55 16.14
N GLY A 66 4.18 -12.37 15.42
CA GLY A 66 2.90 -12.01 16.02
C GLY A 66 2.39 -13.07 17.01
N VAL A 67 2.45 -14.35 16.61
CA VAL A 67 2.06 -15.49 17.45
C VAL A 67 3.01 -15.68 18.63
N GLU A 68 4.33 -15.66 18.38
CA GLU A 68 5.37 -15.81 19.41
C GLU A 68 5.34 -14.69 20.45
N SER A 69 4.90 -13.49 20.05
CA SER A 69 4.74 -12.34 20.93
C SER A 69 3.42 -12.37 21.73
N GLY A 70 2.69 -13.49 21.71
CA GLY A 70 1.54 -13.75 22.57
C GLY A 70 0.18 -13.30 22.00
N LEU A 71 0.10 -12.94 20.71
CA LEU A 71 -1.21 -12.66 20.10
C LEU A 71 -2.00 -13.96 19.92
N SER A 72 -3.32 -13.91 20.20
CA SER A 72 -4.19 -15.07 20.03
C SER A 72 -4.14 -15.66 18.61
N THR A 73 -4.08 -16.98 18.51
CA THR A 73 -4.12 -17.72 17.25
C THR A 73 -5.46 -17.61 16.52
N ASP A 74 -6.53 -17.21 17.23
CA ASP A 74 -7.88 -16.98 16.69
C ASP A 74 -7.97 -15.77 15.76
N PHE A 75 -6.98 -14.87 15.81
CA PHE A 75 -6.92 -13.76 14.86
C PHE A 75 -6.68 -14.27 13.44
N CYS A 76 -7.14 -13.52 12.44
CA CYS A 76 -6.84 -13.85 11.05
C CYS A 76 -5.35 -13.63 10.75
N TYR A 77 -4.86 -14.26 9.67
CA TYR A 77 -3.46 -14.16 9.23
C TYR A 77 -2.99 -12.70 9.14
N GLY A 78 -3.76 -11.83 8.48
CA GLY A 78 -3.40 -10.42 8.32
C GLY A 78 -3.25 -9.67 9.64
N VAL A 79 -4.11 -9.93 10.63
CA VAL A 79 -4.01 -9.31 11.96
C VAL A 79 -2.76 -9.80 12.70
N LYS A 80 -2.43 -11.09 12.60
CA LYS A 80 -1.20 -11.64 13.20
C LYS A 80 0.05 -11.02 12.58
N SER A 81 0.11 -10.92 11.25
CA SER A 81 1.20 -10.25 10.56
C SER A 81 1.32 -8.77 10.96
N LEU A 82 0.20 -8.03 11.02
CA LEU A 82 0.22 -6.62 11.43
C LEU A 82 0.67 -6.42 12.88
N TYR A 83 0.30 -7.33 13.78
CA TYR A 83 0.78 -7.29 15.16
C TYR A 83 2.29 -7.52 15.23
N GLY A 84 2.82 -8.54 14.53
CA GLY A 84 4.26 -8.77 14.47
C GLY A 84 5.03 -7.62 13.82
N MET A 85 4.44 -6.91 12.85
CA MET A 85 5.01 -5.65 12.32
C MET A 85 5.11 -4.57 13.40
N ASN A 86 4.07 -4.39 14.24
CA ASN A 86 4.12 -3.41 15.33
C ASN A 86 5.14 -3.80 16.40
N VAL A 87 5.23 -5.08 16.76
CA VAL A 87 6.24 -5.58 17.71
C VAL A 87 7.66 -5.34 17.18
N SER A 88 7.91 -5.68 15.92
CA SER A 88 9.25 -5.66 15.35
C SER A 88 9.71 -4.26 14.90
N LYS A 89 8.81 -3.45 14.35
CA LYS A 89 9.12 -2.19 13.65
C LYS A 89 8.21 -1.04 14.03
N GLY A 90 7.27 -1.19 14.97
CA GLY A 90 6.31 -0.14 15.34
C GLY A 90 6.99 1.18 15.75
N LYS A 91 8.18 1.11 16.36
CA LYS A 91 9.00 2.28 16.71
C LYS A 91 9.46 3.15 15.52
N ASN A 92 9.40 2.62 14.30
CA ASN A 92 9.75 3.35 13.08
C ASN A 92 8.54 4.09 12.48
N CYS A 93 7.38 4.02 13.13
CA CYS A 93 6.13 4.60 12.66
C CYS A 93 5.67 5.65 13.68
N ASP A 94 5.57 6.91 13.28
CA ASP A 94 5.14 7.99 14.19
C ASP A 94 3.66 7.86 14.56
N ALA A 95 2.82 7.43 13.61
CA ALA A 95 1.40 7.20 13.84
C ALA A 95 0.75 6.21 12.87
N ASN A 96 -0.30 5.54 13.36
CA ASN A 96 -1.23 4.73 12.58
C ASN A 96 -2.57 5.46 12.42
N LEU A 97 -3.06 5.55 11.19
CA LEU A 97 -4.38 6.11 10.87
C LEU A 97 -5.43 5.00 10.80
N ASN A 98 -6.43 5.06 11.67
CA ASN A 98 -7.49 4.07 11.81
C ASN A 98 -8.86 4.65 11.43
N TYR A 99 -9.72 3.80 10.87
CA TYR A 99 -11.10 4.14 10.50
C TYR A 99 -12.08 3.17 11.18
N THR A 100 -13.20 3.67 11.69
CA THR A 100 -14.14 2.85 12.51
C THR A 100 -14.98 1.83 11.74
N ILE A 101 -14.92 1.77 10.40
CA ILE A 101 -15.59 0.69 9.63
C ILE A 101 -14.69 -0.55 9.59
N ARG A 102 -14.53 -1.21 10.73
CA ARG A 102 -13.80 -2.49 10.83
C ARG A 102 -14.54 -3.46 11.75
N CYS A 103 -14.32 -4.75 11.50
CA CYS A 103 -14.96 -5.84 12.23
C CYS A 103 -14.57 -5.85 13.72
N SER A 104 -15.36 -6.53 14.55
CA SER A 104 -15.09 -6.68 15.99
C SER A 104 -13.69 -7.24 16.30
N THR A 105 -13.14 -8.08 15.43
CA THR A 105 -11.76 -8.58 15.49
C THR A 105 -10.74 -7.45 15.42
N TRP A 106 -10.97 -6.43 14.61
CA TRP A 106 -10.05 -5.29 14.48
C TRP A 106 -9.97 -4.47 15.77
N ASN A 107 -11.08 -4.29 16.48
CA ASN A 107 -11.08 -3.58 17.77
C ASN A 107 -10.23 -4.33 18.80
N LYS A 108 -10.36 -5.67 18.89
CA LYS A 108 -9.53 -6.49 19.77
C LYS A 108 -8.05 -6.43 19.40
N TYR A 109 -7.75 -6.39 18.09
CA TYR A 109 -6.38 -6.19 17.61
C TYR A 109 -5.82 -4.84 18.08
N LEU A 110 -6.56 -3.75 17.96
CA LEU A 110 -6.07 -2.43 18.38
C LEU A 110 -5.85 -2.33 19.90
N GLU A 111 -6.69 -3.00 20.70
CA GLU A 111 -6.41 -3.15 22.14
C GLU A 111 -5.13 -3.94 22.39
N SER A 112 -4.87 -5.00 21.60
CA SER A 112 -3.62 -5.76 21.73
C SER A 112 -2.38 -4.90 21.44
N ILE A 113 -2.45 -3.94 20.51
CA ILE A 113 -1.31 -3.05 20.23
C ILE A 113 -0.92 -2.22 21.45
N LYS A 114 -1.87 -1.82 22.31
CA LYS A 114 -1.56 -1.05 23.52
C LYS A 114 -0.69 -1.83 24.52
N ALA A 115 -0.70 -3.16 24.46
CA ALA A 115 0.15 -4.01 25.27
C ALA A 115 1.61 -4.03 24.78
N ILE A 116 1.87 -3.59 23.54
CA ILE A 116 3.22 -3.40 23.01
C ILE A 116 3.78 -2.14 23.69
N GLY A 117 4.80 -2.27 24.52
CA GLY A 117 5.29 -1.20 25.42
C GLY A 117 5.78 0.11 24.76
N ASN A 118 5.75 0.20 23.42
CA ASN A 118 5.98 1.44 22.67
C ASN A 118 5.10 1.47 21.40
N PRO A 119 3.77 1.63 21.55
CA PRO A 119 2.88 1.65 20.41
C PRO A 119 2.96 3.01 19.72
N SER A 120 3.01 3.02 18.39
CA SER A 120 2.88 4.25 17.62
C SER A 120 1.54 4.92 17.88
N LYS A 121 1.48 6.25 17.72
CA LYS A 121 0.28 7.03 18.03
C LYS A 121 -0.89 6.59 17.15
N GLN A 122 -2.03 6.30 17.76
CA GLN A 122 -3.23 5.87 17.03
C GLN A 122 -4.11 7.09 16.75
N ILE A 123 -4.25 7.48 15.49
CA ILE A 123 -5.17 8.53 15.03
C ILE A 123 -6.45 7.85 14.54
N TRP A 124 -7.59 8.34 15.01
CA TRP A 124 -8.89 7.77 14.69
C TRP A 124 -9.74 8.71 13.85
N ILE A 125 -10.26 8.17 12.75
CA ILE A 125 -11.29 8.78 11.93
C ILE A 125 -12.57 7.98 12.14
N GLU A 126 -13.46 8.50 12.98
CA GLU A 126 -14.75 7.86 13.19
C GLU A 126 -15.68 8.15 12.01
N ILE A 127 -16.16 7.08 11.40
CA ILE A 127 -17.20 7.10 10.38
C ILE A 127 -18.55 6.87 11.09
N PRO A 128 -19.39 7.91 11.20
CA PRO A 128 -20.65 7.80 11.91
C PRO A 128 -21.67 6.92 11.16
N PRO A 129 -22.65 6.33 11.88
CA PRO A 129 -23.77 5.65 11.25
C PRO A 129 -24.52 6.57 10.28
N ARG A 130 -24.99 6.02 9.16
CA ARG A 130 -25.71 6.83 8.14
C ARG A 130 -27.09 7.31 8.61
N ASN A 131 -27.66 6.68 9.63
CA ASN A 131 -29.02 6.87 10.09
C ASN A 131 -29.15 7.87 11.27
N ILE A 132 -28.11 8.65 11.58
CA ILE A 132 -28.18 9.73 12.56
C ILE A 132 -28.25 11.08 11.86
N GLY A 133 -29.08 12.00 12.38
CA GLY A 133 -29.43 13.26 11.72
C GLY A 133 -28.26 14.22 11.46
N ASN A 134 -27.18 14.11 12.25
CA ASN A 134 -25.97 14.94 12.14
C ASN A 134 -24.72 14.14 11.66
N SER A 135 -24.91 13.00 11.00
CA SER A 135 -23.81 12.13 10.55
C SER A 135 -22.76 12.84 9.69
N LEU A 136 -23.18 13.73 8.79
CA LEU A 136 -22.26 14.47 7.93
C LEU A 136 -21.35 15.42 8.72
N GLU A 137 -21.92 16.14 9.70
CA GLU A 137 -21.19 17.10 10.53
C GLU A 137 -20.18 16.38 11.41
N LEU A 138 -20.61 15.30 12.07
CA LEU A 138 -19.73 14.46 12.87
C LEU A 138 -18.58 13.88 12.04
N PHE A 139 -18.85 13.47 10.80
CA PHE A 139 -17.80 12.95 9.94
C PHE A 139 -16.80 14.04 9.54
N LYS A 140 -17.26 15.25 9.20
CA LYS A 140 -16.38 16.40 8.90
C LYS A 140 -15.50 16.77 10.10
N ASP A 141 -16.07 16.77 11.29
CA ASP A 141 -15.32 17.06 12.52
C ASP A 141 -14.25 16.00 12.78
N ASN A 142 -14.57 14.72 12.58
CA ASN A 142 -13.61 13.62 12.71
C ASN A 142 -12.46 13.72 11.70
N ILE A 143 -12.76 14.05 10.43
CA ILE A 143 -11.75 14.28 9.40
C ILE A 143 -10.86 15.46 9.78
N THR A 144 -11.45 16.58 10.24
CA THR A 144 -10.72 17.79 10.63
C THR A 144 -9.76 17.49 11.80
N LYS A 145 -10.23 16.77 12.82
CA LYS A 145 -9.37 16.32 13.94
C LYS A 145 -8.22 15.45 13.45
N GLY A 146 -8.50 14.51 12.55
CA GLY A 146 -7.48 13.66 11.94
C GLY A 146 -6.41 14.45 11.19
N ILE A 147 -6.81 15.45 10.39
CA ILE A 147 -5.90 16.35 9.70
C ILE A 147 -5.02 17.10 10.71
N SER A 148 -5.62 17.72 11.73
CA SER A 148 -4.85 18.45 12.74
C SER A 148 -3.86 17.56 13.49
N GLU A 149 -4.19 16.29 13.76
CA GLU A 149 -3.24 15.35 14.37
C GLU A 149 -2.09 15.00 13.43
N LEU A 150 -2.35 14.86 12.13
CA LEU A 150 -1.30 14.64 11.12
C LEU A 150 -0.41 15.87 10.95
N GLU A 151 -0.97 17.08 10.94
CA GLU A 151 -0.20 18.33 10.85
C GLU A 151 0.72 18.53 12.07
N LYS A 152 0.28 18.15 13.27
CA LYS A 152 1.13 18.15 14.47
C LYS A 152 2.30 17.18 14.37
N ILE A 153 2.09 16.02 13.75
CA ILE A 153 3.14 15.00 13.59
C ILE A 153 4.13 15.40 12.50
N SER A 154 3.63 15.90 11.36
CA SER A 154 4.47 16.30 10.24
C SER A 154 5.16 17.65 10.48
N ASN A 155 4.62 18.48 11.38
CA ASN A 155 4.98 19.89 11.51
C ASN A 155 4.77 20.70 10.21
N PHE A 156 3.82 20.26 9.38
CA PHE A 156 3.41 20.91 8.15
C PHE A 156 1.90 21.10 8.14
N SER A 157 1.45 22.31 7.81
CA SER A 157 0.04 22.54 7.48
C SER A 157 -0.20 22.37 5.99
N TYR A 158 -1.33 21.78 5.64
CA TYR A 158 -1.67 21.51 4.25
C TYR A 158 -2.35 22.71 3.59
N ASP A 159 -1.83 23.12 2.44
CA ASP A 159 -2.45 24.10 1.56
C ASP A 159 -3.68 23.49 0.84
N GLU A 160 -4.79 24.23 0.81
CA GLU A 160 -6.03 23.84 0.12
C GLU A 160 -5.76 23.52 -1.37
N LYS A 161 -4.87 24.27 -2.01
CA LYS A 161 -4.51 24.02 -3.42
C LYS A 161 -3.83 22.66 -3.58
N ALA A 162 -2.94 22.29 -2.67
CA ALA A 162 -2.27 21.00 -2.68
C ALA A 162 -3.26 19.85 -2.43
N LEU A 163 -4.18 20.01 -1.46
CA LEU A 163 -5.24 19.04 -1.20
C LEU A 163 -6.15 18.85 -2.43
N ARG A 164 -6.57 19.95 -3.06
CA ARG A 164 -7.39 19.91 -4.27
C ARG A 164 -6.68 19.17 -5.41
N ALA A 165 -5.41 19.47 -5.66
CA ALA A 165 -4.61 18.78 -6.67
C ALA A 165 -4.50 17.27 -6.36
N HIS A 166 -4.27 16.91 -5.10
CA HIS A 166 -4.20 15.51 -4.67
C HIS A 166 -5.54 14.78 -4.89
N PHE A 167 -6.68 15.40 -4.53
CA PHE A 167 -8.00 14.81 -4.78
C PHE A 167 -8.32 14.64 -6.26
N GLN A 168 -7.90 15.58 -7.12
CA GLN A 168 -8.04 15.44 -8.58
C GLN A 168 -7.27 14.21 -9.08
N THR A 169 -6.00 14.07 -8.70
CA THR A 169 -5.16 12.92 -9.04
C THR A 169 -5.77 11.62 -8.52
N ALA A 170 -6.20 11.57 -7.25
CA ALA A 170 -6.83 10.39 -6.67
C ALA A 170 -8.14 9.98 -7.37
N ASN A 171 -8.93 10.96 -7.83
CA ASN A 171 -10.15 10.68 -8.59
C ASN A 171 -9.86 10.14 -9.99
N GLN A 172 -8.85 10.67 -10.67
CA GLN A 172 -8.37 10.14 -11.95
C GLN A 172 -7.93 8.68 -11.79
N ILE A 173 -7.17 8.39 -10.73
CA ILE A 173 -6.74 7.03 -10.40
C ILE A 173 -7.93 6.08 -10.18
N ARG A 174 -8.90 6.48 -9.36
CA ARG A 174 -10.11 5.68 -9.10
C ARG A 174 -10.89 5.40 -10.37
N GLN A 175 -10.91 6.35 -11.31
CA GLN A 175 -11.57 6.18 -12.60
C GLN A 175 -10.85 5.11 -13.44
N SER A 176 -9.52 5.17 -13.55
CA SER A 176 -8.73 4.14 -14.25
C SER A 176 -8.94 2.76 -13.63
N TYR A 177 -8.88 2.66 -12.30
CA TYR A 177 -9.09 1.39 -11.60
C TYR A 177 -10.49 0.81 -11.82
N LYS A 178 -11.54 1.64 -11.77
CA LYS A 178 -12.91 1.22 -12.09
C LYS A 178 -13.03 0.73 -13.53
N LYS A 179 -12.36 1.41 -14.47
CA LYS A 179 -12.32 1.00 -15.87
C LYS A 179 -11.65 -0.36 -16.04
N ILE A 180 -10.48 -0.58 -15.43
CA ILE A 180 -9.78 -1.87 -15.46
C ILE A 180 -10.67 -2.99 -14.94
N ILE A 181 -11.30 -2.81 -13.77
CA ILE A 181 -12.23 -3.81 -13.22
C ILE A 181 -13.41 -4.04 -14.16
N TYR A 182 -13.98 -2.97 -14.71
CA TYR A 182 -15.11 -3.05 -15.64
C TYR A 182 -14.73 -3.85 -16.89
N ASP A 183 -13.60 -3.52 -17.51
CA ASP A 183 -13.09 -4.18 -18.72
C ASP A 183 -12.80 -5.66 -18.45
N ILE A 184 -12.20 -6.01 -17.29
CA ILE A 184 -12.03 -7.41 -16.86
C ILE A 184 -13.39 -8.11 -16.70
N SER A 185 -14.36 -7.43 -16.07
CA SER A 185 -15.66 -8.02 -15.77
C SER A 185 -16.59 -8.18 -16.99
N THR A 186 -16.34 -7.42 -18.05
CA THR A 186 -17.16 -7.40 -19.28
C THR A 186 -16.47 -8.00 -20.49
N SER A 187 -15.22 -8.45 -20.33
CA SER A 187 -14.52 -9.24 -21.35
C SER A 187 -15.22 -10.57 -21.59
N ASP A 188 -15.50 -10.89 -22.86
CA ASP A 188 -16.09 -12.18 -23.31
C ASP A 188 -15.12 -13.37 -23.15
N PHE A 189 -13.89 -13.14 -22.66
CA PHE A 189 -12.93 -14.20 -22.35
C PHE A 189 -13.02 -14.59 -20.87
N TYR A 190 -13.27 -15.88 -20.62
CA TYR A 190 -13.27 -16.52 -19.28
C TYR A 190 -12.05 -16.10 -18.45
N PRO A 191 -12.19 -16.07 -17.10
CA PRO A 191 -11.40 -15.22 -16.22
C PRO A 191 -9.92 -15.53 -16.41
N CYS A 192 -9.11 -14.47 -16.46
CA CYS A 192 -7.66 -14.54 -16.35
C CYS A 192 -7.28 -15.75 -15.50
N ASN A 193 -6.54 -16.70 -16.07
CA ASN A 193 -6.15 -17.90 -15.34
C ASN A 193 -5.52 -17.48 -13.99
N PRO A 194 -5.52 -18.33 -12.95
CA PRO A 194 -5.06 -17.94 -11.63
C PRO A 194 -3.67 -17.26 -11.62
N ALA A 195 -2.76 -17.64 -12.52
CA ALA A 195 -1.47 -16.98 -12.66
C ALA A 195 -1.60 -15.54 -13.16
N THR A 196 -2.34 -15.30 -14.25
CA THR A 196 -2.62 -13.96 -14.77
C THR A 196 -3.38 -13.10 -13.75
N PHE A 197 -4.30 -13.68 -12.98
CA PHE A 197 -4.98 -12.94 -11.90
C PHE A 197 -4.03 -12.60 -10.75
N CYS A 198 -3.14 -13.52 -10.36
CA CYS A 198 -2.08 -13.28 -9.37
C CYS A 198 -1.08 -12.21 -9.85
N GLU A 199 -0.76 -12.16 -11.14
CA GLU A 199 0.06 -11.11 -11.75
C GLU A 199 -0.64 -9.75 -11.69
N ILE A 200 -1.92 -9.68 -12.06
CA ILE A 200 -2.74 -8.47 -11.93
C ILE A 200 -2.78 -8.02 -10.46
N LEU A 201 -3.04 -8.92 -9.51
CA LEU A 201 -3.04 -8.59 -8.08
C LEU A 201 -1.67 -8.12 -7.59
N SER A 202 -0.58 -8.76 -8.03
CA SER A 202 0.79 -8.37 -7.70
C SER A 202 1.11 -6.98 -8.26
N LEU A 203 0.76 -6.72 -9.52
CA LEU A 203 0.90 -5.41 -10.14
C LEU A 203 0.09 -4.37 -9.39
N LEU A 204 -1.17 -4.65 -9.05
CA LEU A 204 -2.01 -3.73 -8.29
C LEU A 204 -1.42 -3.43 -6.90
N ASN A 205 -0.85 -4.42 -6.21
CA ASN A 205 -0.21 -4.25 -4.91
C ASN A 205 1.08 -3.41 -5.01
N ILE A 206 1.97 -3.73 -5.96
CA ILE A 206 3.15 -2.91 -6.27
C ILE A 206 2.72 -1.47 -6.59
N SER A 207 1.66 -1.33 -7.37
CA SER A 207 1.14 -0.04 -7.79
C SER A 207 0.50 0.76 -6.64
N PHE A 208 -0.01 0.10 -5.60
CA PHE A 208 -0.46 0.75 -4.38
C PHE A 208 0.73 1.32 -3.58
N HIS A 209 1.90 0.68 -3.61
CA HIS A 209 3.11 1.27 -3.06
C HIS A 209 3.55 2.51 -3.85
N ASP A 210 3.45 2.49 -5.18
CA ASP A 210 3.71 3.66 -6.02
C ASP A 210 2.75 4.82 -5.73
N TYR A 211 1.46 4.54 -5.50
CA TYR A 211 0.49 5.57 -5.07
C TYR A 211 0.94 6.26 -3.78
N ASN A 212 1.37 5.48 -2.78
CA ASN A 212 1.82 6.00 -1.49
C ASN A 212 3.14 6.78 -1.60
N SER A 213 3.97 6.50 -2.61
CA SER A 213 5.22 7.23 -2.87
C SER A 213 4.99 8.49 -3.71
N ASN A 214 4.29 8.37 -4.84
CA ASN A 214 4.02 9.45 -5.78
C ASN A 214 2.72 9.20 -6.56
N ALA A 215 1.61 9.71 -6.04
CA ALA A 215 0.29 9.57 -6.64
C ALA A 215 0.20 10.11 -8.09
N THR A 216 0.93 11.18 -8.44
CA THR A 216 0.92 11.74 -9.80
C THR A 216 1.56 10.76 -10.79
N ARG A 217 2.73 10.23 -10.45
CA ARG A 217 3.40 9.22 -11.27
C ARG A 217 2.56 7.95 -11.38
N TYR A 218 1.94 7.53 -10.28
CA TYR A 218 1.05 6.38 -10.29
C TYR A 218 -0.13 6.58 -11.25
N ARG A 219 -0.80 7.74 -11.18
CA ARG A 219 -1.85 8.10 -12.15
C ARG A 219 -1.35 7.98 -13.58
N ASP A 220 -0.18 8.54 -13.89
CA ASP A 220 0.36 8.54 -15.26
C ASP A 220 0.73 7.14 -15.75
N ASN A 221 1.06 6.22 -14.84
CA ASN A 221 1.37 4.83 -15.19
C ASN A 221 0.13 3.95 -15.42
N ILE A 222 -1.01 4.27 -14.78
CA ILE A 222 -2.23 3.44 -14.88
C ILE A 222 -3.28 3.96 -15.86
N ALA A 223 -3.13 5.20 -16.33
CA ALA A 223 -4.02 5.83 -17.29
C ALA A 223 -3.69 5.36 -18.72
#